data_AF-A0A8S3IWC6-F1
#
_entry.id   AF-A0A8S3IWC6-F1
#
_cell.length_a   1.000
_cell.length_b   1.000
_cell.length_c   1.000
_cell.angle_alpha   90.00
_cell.angle_beta   90.00
_cell.angle_gamma   90.00
#
_symmetry.space_group_name_H-M   'P 1'
#
loop_
_entity.id
_entity.type
_entity.pdbx_description
1 polymer ?
#
loop_
_entity_poly.entity_id
_entity_poly.type
_entity_poly.pdbx_seq_one_letter_code
_entity_poly.pdbx_strand_id
1 'polypeptide(L)'
;IGLPPPESIQNTRSYFGEINITGNTHDQSAKTKIRLKEIEEKSDDAFVFLSDVWLDDKKVMERIEQLFDGFAEQPPFAFIFCGNFLSRPTANLYINDLSDAFKTFVKLVSKYPDICERSHFIFVPGPQDRHAPKIYPRAPLPSSINDILKKRIRHLHLATNPVRIQYCTQEIVIFR
;
A
#
# COMPACT_ATOMS: atom_id res chain seq x y z
N ILE A 1 9.95 29.34 22.60
CA ILE A 1 10.49 27.96 22.57
C ILE A 1 10.25 27.42 21.17
N GLY A 2 11.29 26.99 20.46
CA GLY A 2 11.21 26.47 19.09
C GLY A 2 11.52 24.99 19.01
N LEU A 3 11.01 24.31 17.98
CA LEU A 3 11.38 22.93 17.65
C LEU A 3 12.76 22.90 16.97
N PRO A 4 13.50 21.78 17.05
CA PRO A 4 14.73 21.62 16.28
C PRO A 4 14.44 21.71 14.78
N PRO A 5 15.35 22.31 13.98
CA PRO A 5 15.16 22.46 12.54
C PRO A 5 15.20 21.10 11.82
N PRO A 6 14.39 20.91 10.76
CA PRO A 6 14.48 19.71 9.94
C PRO A 6 15.78 19.69 9.13
N GLU A 7 16.42 18.52 9.08
CA GLU A 7 17.62 18.30 8.28
C GLU A 7 17.26 17.80 6.88
N SER A 8 17.94 18.31 5.84
CA SER A 8 17.74 17.85 4.48
C SER A 8 18.43 16.51 4.23
N ILE A 9 17.90 15.72 3.29
CA ILE A 9 18.52 14.44 2.93
C ILE A 9 19.95 14.61 2.40
N GLN A 10 20.25 15.72 1.72
CA GLN A 10 21.61 16.02 1.23
C GLN A 10 22.59 16.18 2.40
N ASN A 11 22.18 16.90 3.45
CA ASN A 11 23.01 17.09 4.64
C ASN A 11 23.19 15.78 5.39
N THR A 12 22.13 15.01 5.60
CA THR A 12 22.21 13.70 6.28
C THR A 12 23.16 12.77 5.54
N ARG A 13 23.11 12.75 4.21
CA ARG A 13 24.02 11.95 3.39
C ARG A 13 25.46 12.44 3.43
N SER A 14 25.70 13.74 3.59
CA SER A 14 27.06 14.27 3.76
C SER A 14 27.73 13.77 5.05
N TYR A 15 26.95 13.51 6.11
CA TYR A 15 27.46 13.00 7.39
C TYR A 15 27.50 11.48 7.47
N PHE A 16 26.43 10.80 7.02
CA PHE A 16 26.26 9.35 7.17
C PHE A 16 26.60 8.54 5.90
N GLY A 17 26.95 9.21 4.80
CA GLY A 17 27.29 8.57 3.54
C GLY A 17 26.13 7.75 2.93
N GLU A 18 26.47 6.61 2.34
CA GLU A 18 25.54 5.80 1.55
C GLU A 18 24.80 4.72 2.35
N ILE A 19 24.87 4.77 3.68
CA ILE A 19 24.25 3.75 4.55
C ILE A 19 22.75 3.65 4.26
N ASN A 20 22.24 2.42 4.11
CA ASN A 20 20.82 2.23 3.95
C ASN A 20 20.05 2.42 5.26
N ILE A 21 19.37 3.57 5.39
CA ILE A 21 18.52 3.91 6.54
C ILE A 21 17.06 3.42 6.40
N THR A 22 16.70 2.87 5.24
CA THR A 22 15.30 2.47 4.96
C THR A 22 14.92 1.16 5.62
N GLY A 23 15.90 0.29 5.87
CA GLY A 23 15.69 -1.03 6.47
C GLY A 23 15.31 -2.14 5.48
N ASN A 24 15.51 -1.92 4.17
CA ASN A 24 15.42 -3.02 3.19
C ASN A 24 16.69 -3.90 3.21
N THR A 25 16.70 -4.98 2.42
CA THR A 25 17.78 -5.98 2.43
C THR A 25 19.10 -5.52 1.81
N HIS A 26 19.19 -4.29 1.30
CA HIS A 26 20.40 -3.76 0.70
C HIS A 26 21.26 -3.00 1.72
N ASP A 27 22.58 -3.17 1.66
CA ASP A 27 23.49 -2.44 2.54
C ASP A 27 23.65 -0.96 2.14
N GLN A 28 23.58 -0.70 0.83
CA GLN A 28 23.69 0.63 0.24
C GLN A 28 22.32 1.22 -0.09
N SER A 29 22.21 2.53 0.14
CA SER A 29 21.06 3.34 -0.22
C SER A 29 20.68 3.19 -1.69
N ALA A 30 19.39 3.05 -1.97
CA ALA A 30 18.90 3.05 -3.34
C ALA A 30 19.13 4.40 -4.04
N LYS A 31 19.24 5.50 -3.27
CA LYS A 31 19.45 6.86 -3.79
C LYS A 31 20.79 7.08 -4.50
N THR A 32 21.82 6.28 -4.19
CA THR A 32 23.14 6.44 -4.81
C THR A 32 23.31 5.57 -6.07
N LYS A 33 22.35 4.69 -6.36
CA LYS A 33 22.42 3.77 -7.50
C LYS A 33 21.97 4.46 -8.78
N ILE A 34 22.94 4.88 -9.60
CA ILE A 34 22.72 5.53 -10.91
C ILE A 34 21.77 4.72 -11.79
N ARG A 35 21.96 3.39 -11.86
CA ARG A 35 21.09 2.50 -12.64
C ARG A 35 19.62 2.56 -12.23
N LEU A 36 19.32 2.71 -10.94
CA LEU A 36 17.93 2.86 -10.49
C LEU A 36 17.38 4.23 -10.89
N LYS A 37 18.22 5.27 -10.90
CA LYS A 37 17.80 6.59 -11.35
C LYS A 37 17.45 6.62 -12.84
N GLU A 38 18.25 5.95 -13.66
CA GLU A 38 17.97 5.84 -15.11
C GLU A 38 16.68 5.06 -15.41
N ILE A 39 16.36 4.04 -14.60
CA ILE A 39 15.11 3.28 -14.74
C ILE A 39 13.92 4.17 -14.35
N GLU A 40 14.04 4.90 -13.25
CA GLU A 40 13.01 5.82 -12.76
C GLU A 40 12.70 6.95 -13.76
N GLU A 41 13.72 7.53 -14.40
CA GLU A 41 13.53 8.61 -15.38
C GLU A 41 12.91 8.12 -16.70
N LYS A 42 12.94 6.81 -16.97
CA LYS A 42 12.39 6.20 -18.18
C LYS A 42 11.03 5.55 -17.94
N SER A 43 10.57 5.43 -16.69
CA SER A 43 9.29 4.82 -16.38
C SER A 43 8.17 5.85 -16.35
N ASP A 44 7.04 5.51 -16.98
CA ASP A 44 5.77 6.23 -16.82
C ASP A 44 4.91 5.57 -15.72
N ASP A 45 5.57 5.08 -14.68
CA ASP A 45 4.92 4.34 -13.59
C ASP A 45 4.13 5.28 -12.68
N ALA A 46 2.86 4.94 -12.45
CA ALA A 46 1.97 5.68 -11.57
C ALA A 46 1.66 4.91 -10.28
N PHE A 47 1.46 5.65 -9.19
CA PHE A 47 1.02 5.12 -7.89
C PHE A 47 -0.33 5.74 -7.52
N VAL A 48 -1.28 4.91 -7.14
CA VAL A 48 -2.62 5.33 -6.74
C VAL A 48 -2.78 5.11 -5.25
N PHE A 49 -3.00 6.18 -4.49
CA PHE A 49 -3.18 6.13 -3.04
C PHE A 49 -4.64 6.39 -2.69
N LEU A 50 -5.24 5.47 -1.93
CA LEU A 50 -6.62 5.53 -1.47
C LEU A 50 -6.63 5.36 0.05
N SER A 51 -7.49 6.09 0.74
CA SER A 51 -7.62 6.02 2.20
C SER A 51 -9.09 5.90 2.60
N ASP A 52 -9.35 5.26 3.74
CA ASP A 52 -10.70 4.95 4.22
C ASP A 52 -11.53 4.18 3.19
N VAL A 53 -10.92 3.12 2.67
CA VAL A 53 -11.50 2.25 1.64
C VAL A 53 -12.50 1.27 2.26
N TRP A 54 -13.69 1.77 2.62
CA TRP A 54 -14.77 0.96 3.19
C TRP A 54 -15.38 -0.01 2.17
N LEU A 55 -14.89 -1.25 2.18
CA LEU A 55 -15.28 -2.30 1.22
C LEU A 55 -16.70 -2.83 1.44
N ASP A 56 -17.32 -2.53 2.58
CA ASP A 56 -18.71 -2.82 2.90
C ASP A 56 -19.69 -1.77 2.36
N ASP A 57 -19.22 -0.58 1.97
CA ASP A 57 -20.07 0.45 1.35
C ASP A 57 -20.15 0.25 -0.17
N LYS A 58 -21.37 0.02 -0.67
CA LYS A 58 -21.65 -0.13 -2.09
C LYS A 58 -21.17 1.06 -2.92
N LYS A 59 -21.29 2.28 -2.39
CA LYS A 59 -20.86 3.49 -3.10
C LYS A 59 -19.34 3.50 -3.29
N VAL A 60 -18.59 3.08 -2.27
CA VAL A 60 -17.12 2.98 -2.36
C VAL A 60 -16.74 1.93 -3.40
N MET A 61 -17.41 0.77 -3.39
CA MET A 61 -17.18 -0.28 -4.38
C MET A 61 -17.47 0.19 -5.82
N GLU A 62 -18.56 0.91 -6.06
CA GLU A 62 -18.87 1.51 -7.37
C GLU A 62 -17.81 2.52 -7.82
N ARG A 63 -17.23 3.30 -6.90
CA ARG A 63 -16.15 4.24 -7.24
C ARG A 63 -14.82 3.56 -7.51
N ILE A 64 -14.53 2.46 -6.82
CA ILE A 64 -13.36 1.62 -7.11
C ILE A 64 -13.52 0.99 -8.50
N GLU A 65 -14.72 0.56 -8.87
CA GLU A 65 -14.99 0.05 -10.22
C GLU A 65 -14.72 1.13 -11.28
N GLN A 66 -15.27 2.33 -11.12
CA GLN A 66 -15.01 3.46 -12.01
C GLN A 66 -13.52 3.83 -12.09
N LEU A 67 -12.79 3.72 -10.98
CA LEU A 67 -11.35 3.94 -10.94
C LEU A 67 -10.61 2.91 -11.78
N PHE A 68 -10.99 1.63 -11.66
CA PHE A 68 -10.40 0.56 -12.47
C PHE A 68 -10.77 0.66 -13.95
N ASP A 69 -11.98 1.12 -14.27
CA ASP A 69 -12.35 1.44 -15.66
C ASP A 69 -11.40 2.49 -16.25
N GLY A 70 -11.10 3.56 -15.49
CA GLY A 70 -10.16 4.61 -15.92
C GLY A 70 -8.71 4.14 -16.08
N PHE A 71 -8.32 3.07 -15.39
CA PHE A 71 -6.98 2.48 -15.48
C PHE A 71 -6.92 1.18 -16.28
N ALA A 72 -8.01 0.76 -16.92
CA ALA A 72 -8.08 -0.50 -17.65
C ALA A 72 -7.08 -0.53 -18.82
N GLU A 73 -6.94 0.58 -19.56
CA GLU A 73 -6.02 0.70 -20.69
C GLU A 73 -4.56 0.80 -20.23
N GLN A 74 -4.30 1.54 -19.15
CA GLN A 74 -2.96 1.74 -18.60
C GLN A 74 -2.97 1.48 -17.08
N PRO A 75 -2.82 0.22 -16.65
CA PRO A 75 -2.75 -0.13 -15.25
C PRO A 75 -1.57 0.59 -14.57
N PRO A 76 -1.77 1.22 -13.40
CA PRO A 76 -0.68 1.87 -12.66
C PRO A 76 0.27 0.80 -12.09
N PHE A 77 1.46 1.23 -11.67
CA PHE A 77 2.44 0.36 -11.04
C PHE A 77 1.89 -0.23 -9.73
N ALA A 78 1.26 0.59 -8.89
CA ALA A 78 0.69 0.13 -7.63
C ALA A 78 -0.58 0.87 -7.21
N PHE A 79 -1.51 0.12 -6.62
CA PHE A 79 -2.61 0.62 -5.81
C PHE A 79 -2.28 0.41 -4.33
N ILE A 80 -2.28 1.49 -3.56
CA ILE A 80 -2.15 1.48 -2.12
C ILE A 80 -3.53 1.76 -1.53
N PHE A 81 -4.12 0.74 -0.93
CA PHE A 81 -5.37 0.85 -0.18
C PHE A 81 -5.04 0.97 1.30
N CYS A 82 -5.19 2.17 1.84
CA CYS A 82 -5.12 2.42 3.27
C CYS A 82 -6.50 2.26 3.89
N GLY A 83 -6.58 1.52 4.99
CA GLY A 83 -7.79 1.38 5.78
C GLY A 83 -8.30 2.72 6.31
N ASN A 84 -9.45 2.74 6.97
CA ASN A 84 -10.15 1.55 7.47
C ASN A 84 -10.90 0.81 6.37
N PHE A 85 -10.98 -0.53 6.44
CA PHE A 85 -11.59 -1.35 5.38
C PHE A 85 -13.08 -1.65 5.57
N LEU A 86 -13.61 -1.37 6.76
CA LEU A 86 -15.03 -1.47 7.09
C LEU A 86 -15.52 -0.12 7.63
N SER A 87 -16.66 0.36 7.14
CA SER A 87 -17.30 1.60 7.60
C SER A 87 -17.82 1.48 9.02
N ARG A 88 -18.32 0.29 9.39
CA ARG A 88 -18.92 -0.01 10.70
C ARG A 88 -18.42 -1.35 11.23
N PRO A 89 -17.27 -1.37 11.94
CA PRO A 89 -16.71 -2.62 12.43
C PRO A 89 -17.54 -3.22 13.57
N THR A 90 -18.23 -4.34 13.31
CA THR A 90 -18.95 -5.14 14.31
C THR A 90 -17.96 -5.87 15.23
N ALA A 91 -18.09 -5.75 16.56
CA ALA A 91 -17.10 -6.32 17.49
C ALA A 91 -16.96 -7.85 17.38
N ASN A 92 -18.08 -8.57 17.29
CA ASN A 92 -18.09 -10.04 17.40
C ASN A 92 -17.88 -10.76 16.06
N LEU A 93 -18.07 -10.06 14.93
CA LEU A 93 -18.04 -10.64 13.58
C LEU A 93 -17.04 -9.94 12.66
N TYR A 94 -16.18 -9.07 13.20
CA TYR A 94 -15.25 -8.25 12.42
C TYR A 94 -14.50 -9.03 11.33
N ILE A 95 -13.92 -10.19 11.66
CA ILE A 95 -13.14 -10.98 10.70
C ILE A 95 -14.02 -11.58 9.60
N ASN A 96 -15.26 -11.95 9.92
CA ASN A 96 -16.21 -12.48 8.94
C ASN A 96 -16.68 -11.36 8.00
N ASP A 97 -17.09 -10.21 8.56
CA ASP A 97 -17.50 -9.03 7.79
C ASP A 97 -16.37 -8.56 6.86
N LEU A 98 -15.14 -8.51 7.39
CA LEU A 98 -13.94 -8.18 6.62
C LEU A 98 -13.71 -9.18 5.48
N SER A 99 -13.79 -10.48 5.77
CA SER A 99 -13.61 -11.53 4.76
C SER A 99 -14.66 -11.43 3.66
N ASP A 100 -15.92 -11.14 3.99
CA ASP A 100 -16.99 -11.01 3.00
C ASP A 100 -16.86 -9.73 2.16
N ALA A 101 -16.42 -8.63 2.77
CA ALA A 101 -16.07 -7.41 2.04
C ALA A 101 -14.93 -7.66 1.05
N PHE A 102 -13.86 -8.34 1.47
CA PHE A 102 -12.75 -8.70 0.58
C PHE A 102 -13.13 -9.72 -0.50
N LYS A 103 -14.04 -10.68 -0.24
CA LYS A 103 -14.59 -11.54 -1.30
C LYS A 103 -15.34 -10.72 -2.35
N THR A 104 -16.07 -9.69 -1.93
CA THR A 104 -16.78 -8.79 -2.85
C THR A 104 -15.78 -7.96 -3.66
N PHE A 105 -14.74 -7.44 -3.02
CA PHE A 105 -13.62 -6.78 -3.70
C PHE A 105 -12.95 -7.68 -4.73
N VAL A 106 -12.69 -8.95 -4.40
CA VAL A 106 -12.12 -9.91 -5.35
C VAL A 106 -13.02 -10.13 -6.56
N LYS A 107 -14.35 -10.21 -6.37
CA LYS A 107 -15.30 -10.33 -7.50
C LYS A 107 -15.23 -9.12 -8.43
N LEU A 108 -15.09 -7.92 -7.87
CA LEU A 108 -14.93 -6.68 -8.65
C LEU A 108 -13.60 -6.67 -9.40
N VAL A 109 -12.48 -6.89 -8.71
CA VAL A 109 -11.15 -6.84 -9.33
C VAL A 109 -10.96 -7.92 -10.39
N SER A 110 -11.64 -9.06 -10.26
CA SER A 110 -11.63 -10.15 -11.24
C SER A 110 -12.19 -9.74 -12.62
N LYS A 111 -12.89 -8.62 -12.73
CA LYS A 111 -13.32 -8.05 -14.02
C LYS A 111 -12.16 -7.42 -14.80
N TYR A 112 -11.03 -7.14 -14.14
CA TYR A 112 -9.87 -6.44 -14.68
C TYR A 112 -8.60 -7.32 -14.59
N PRO A 113 -8.48 -8.35 -15.46
CA PRO A 113 -7.35 -9.30 -15.40
C PRO A 113 -5.99 -8.61 -15.60
N ASP A 114 -5.90 -7.63 -16.50
CA ASP A 114 -4.64 -6.92 -16.78
C ASP A 114 -4.13 -6.13 -15.56
N ILE A 115 -5.04 -5.49 -14.83
CA ILE A 115 -4.72 -4.82 -13.57
C ILE A 115 -4.23 -5.84 -12.54
N CYS A 116 -4.91 -6.98 -12.41
CA CYS A 116 -4.53 -8.04 -11.46
C CYS A 116 -3.16 -8.67 -11.77
N GLU A 117 -2.78 -8.72 -13.04
CA GLU A 117 -1.51 -9.27 -13.48
C GLU A 117 -0.36 -8.27 -13.35
N ARG A 118 -0.59 -6.99 -13.68
CA ARG A 118 0.47 -5.98 -13.80
C ARG A 118 0.66 -5.12 -12.56
N SER A 119 -0.43 -4.73 -11.89
CA SER A 119 -0.38 -3.78 -10.78
C SER A 119 -0.10 -4.46 -9.45
N HIS A 120 0.68 -3.79 -8.59
CA HIS A 120 0.86 -4.16 -7.19
C HIS A 120 -0.33 -3.70 -6.35
N PHE A 121 -0.86 -4.57 -5.49
CA PHE A 121 -1.89 -4.22 -4.53
C PHE A 121 -1.32 -4.25 -3.12
N ILE A 122 -1.28 -3.09 -2.47
CA ILE A 122 -0.69 -2.91 -1.15
C ILE A 122 -1.79 -2.49 -0.18
N PHE A 123 -2.08 -3.33 0.80
CA PHE A 123 -3.09 -3.05 1.82
C PHE A 123 -2.41 -2.63 3.13
N VAL A 124 -2.70 -1.42 3.59
CA VAL A 124 -2.17 -0.83 4.83
C VAL A 124 -3.32 -0.70 5.83
N PRO A 125 -3.27 -1.34 7.01
CA PRO A 125 -4.38 -1.32 7.96
C PRO A 125 -4.54 0.06 8.60
N GLY A 126 -5.78 0.54 8.68
CA GLY A 126 -6.13 1.80 9.34
C GLY A 126 -6.32 1.63 10.85
N PRO A 127 -6.44 2.71 11.64
CA PRO A 127 -6.51 2.69 13.12
C PRO A 127 -7.79 2.04 13.70
N GLN A 128 -8.87 1.94 12.92
CA GLN A 128 -10.13 1.32 13.35
C GLN A 128 -10.24 -0.14 12.93
N ASP A 129 -9.32 -0.63 12.10
CA ASP A 129 -9.25 -2.05 11.76
C ASP A 129 -8.90 -2.86 13.03
N ARG A 130 -9.77 -3.81 13.39
CA ARG A 130 -9.74 -4.48 14.70
C ARG A 130 -8.95 -5.79 14.74
N HIS A 131 -8.28 -6.16 13.65
CA HIS A 131 -7.50 -7.40 13.60
C HIS A 131 -6.21 -7.34 14.44
N ALA A 132 -5.77 -6.14 14.85
CA ALA A 132 -4.57 -5.92 15.65
C ALA A 132 -4.87 -4.93 16.80
N PRO A 133 -4.05 -4.92 17.88
CA PRO A 133 -4.15 -3.91 18.93
C PRO A 133 -4.00 -2.49 18.39
N LYS A 134 -4.53 -1.49 19.11
CA LYS A 134 -4.44 -0.06 18.77
C LYS A 134 -3.09 0.55 19.17
N ILE A 135 -1.99 -0.08 18.74
CA ILE A 135 -0.61 0.34 19.04
C ILE A 135 0.22 0.31 17.75
N TYR A 136 1.22 1.18 17.63
CA TYR A 136 2.13 1.18 16.49
C TYR A 136 3.48 0.52 16.82
N PRO A 137 4.13 -0.13 15.84
CA PRO A 137 3.64 -0.46 14.49
C PRO A 137 2.48 -1.47 14.52
N ARG A 138 1.48 -1.27 13.67
CA ARG A 138 0.35 -2.21 13.53
C ARG A 138 0.76 -3.36 12.61
N ALA A 139 0.43 -4.58 13.05
CA ALA A 139 0.59 -5.78 12.24
C ALA A 139 -0.23 -5.67 10.94
N PRO A 140 0.10 -6.43 9.88
CA PRO A 140 -0.71 -6.48 8.66
C PRO A 140 -2.08 -7.12 8.85
N LEU A 141 -2.91 -7.08 7.80
CA LEU A 141 -4.16 -7.82 7.74
C LEU A 141 -3.93 -9.34 7.92
N PRO A 142 -4.90 -10.09 8.49
CA PRO A 142 -4.75 -11.53 8.74
C PRO A 142 -4.48 -12.36 7.48
N SER A 143 -3.82 -13.51 7.66
CA SER A 143 -3.53 -14.46 6.56
C SER A 143 -4.78 -14.95 5.83
N SER A 144 -5.93 -15.03 6.49
CA SER A 144 -7.20 -15.39 5.85
C SER A 144 -7.57 -14.43 4.71
N ILE A 145 -7.21 -13.15 4.81
CA ILE A 145 -7.42 -12.16 3.75
C ILE A 145 -6.43 -12.37 2.59
N ASN A 146 -5.20 -12.76 2.90
CA ASN A 146 -4.19 -13.14 1.89
C ASN A 146 -4.72 -14.28 1.01
N ASP A 147 -5.27 -15.33 1.63
CA ASP A 147 -5.78 -16.51 0.92
C ASP A 147 -6.97 -16.19 0.00
N ILE A 148 -7.75 -15.15 0.33
CA ILE A 148 -8.86 -14.66 -0.49
C ILE A 148 -8.32 -13.92 -1.73
N LEU A 149 -7.36 -13.01 -1.53
CA LEU A 149 -6.86 -12.10 -2.55
C LEU A 149 -5.86 -12.75 -3.51
N LYS A 150 -4.95 -13.59 -2.99
CA LYS A 150 -3.84 -14.19 -3.74
C LYS A 150 -4.29 -15.12 -4.87
N LYS A 151 -5.56 -15.55 -4.85
CA LYS A 151 -6.18 -16.35 -5.93
C LYS A 151 -6.42 -15.56 -7.22
N ARG A 152 -6.40 -14.23 -7.15
CA ARG A 152 -6.69 -13.36 -8.30
C ARG A 152 -5.61 -12.32 -8.54
N ILE A 153 -5.02 -11.78 -7.48
CA ILE A 153 -4.01 -10.73 -7.58
C ILE A 153 -2.62 -11.35 -7.57
N ARG A 154 -1.84 -11.12 -8.63
CA ARG A 154 -0.49 -11.66 -8.78
C ARG A 154 0.48 -11.03 -7.78
N HIS A 155 0.41 -9.71 -7.64
CA HIS A 155 1.35 -8.90 -6.87
C HIS A 155 0.72 -8.30 -5.62
N LEU A 156 0.40 -9.16 -4.65
CA LEU A 156 -0.28 -8.78 -3.41
C LEU A 156 0.69 -8.57 -2.23
N HIS A 157 0.53 -7.47 -1.51
CA HIS A 157 1.28 -7.14 -0.29
C HIS A 157 0.33 -6.72 0.85
N LEU A 158 0.33 -7.48 1.94
CA LEU A 158 -0.31 -7.07 3.18
C LEU A 158 0.74 -6.42 4.07
N ALA A 159 0.68 -5.10 4.20
CA ALA A 159 1.71 -4.29 4.85
C ALA A 159 1.37 -3.95 6.30
N THR A 160 2.38 -3.55 7.07
CA THR A 160 2.20 -2.92 8.39
C THR A 160 1.67 -1.50 8.24
N ASN A 161 1.26 -0.89 9.34
CA ASN A 161 1.07 0.56 9.41
C ASN A 161 1.92 1.13 10.56
N PRO A 162 2.90 2.02 10.30
CA PRO A 162 3.33 2.51 8.98
C PRO A 162 4.00 1.42 8.11
N VAL A 163 4.17 1.71 6.83
CA VAL A 163 4.98 0.94 5.88
C VAL A 163 5.93 1.87 5.12
N ARG A 164 7.07 1.33 4.70
CA ARG A 164 8.01 1.99 3.78
C ARG A 164 8.01 1.23 2.46
N ILE A 165 7.86 1.95 1.36
CA ILE A 165 7.99 1.44 0.00
C ILE A 165 9.22 2.09 -0.61
N GLN A 166 10.13 1.27 -1.13
CA GLN A 166 11.24 1.75 -1.93
C GLN A 166 10.94 1.47 -3.40
N TYR A 167 10.85 2.53 -4.20
CA TYR A 167 10.67 2.44 -5.64
C TYR A 167 11.83 3.16 -6.31
N CYS A 168 12.67 2.42 -7.04
CA CYS A 168 13.90 2.95 -7.62
C CYS A 168 14.71 3.76 -6.60
N THR A 169 14.99 5.04 -6.84
CA THR A 169 15.73 5.88 -5.88
C THR A 169 14.83 6.52 -4.82
N GLN A 170 13.51 6.36 -4.92
CA GLN A 170 12.53 6.99 -4.06
C GLN A 170 12.18 6.12 -2.85
N GLU A 171 11.95 6.80 -1.73
CA GLU A 171 11.60 6.20 -0.44
C GLU A 171 10.28 6.84 0.00
N ILE A 172 9.21 6.05 0.00
CA ILE A 172 7.85 6.50 0.31
C ILE A 172 7.45 5.90 1.64
N VAL A 173 7.11 6.75 2.62
CA VAL A 173 6.59 6.31 3.92
C VAL A 173 5.10 6.55 3.94
N ILE A 174 4.34 5.51 4.24
CA ILE A 174 2.88 5.56 4.32
C ILE A 174 2.49 5.32 5.76
N PHE A 175 1.74 6.25 6.32
CA PHE A 175 1.20 6.17 7.66
C PHE A 175 -0.27 6.57 7.62
N ARG A 176 -1.13 5.71 8.17
CA ARG A 176 -2.58 5.91 8.20
C ARG A 176 -3.09 6.07 9.63
#